data_AF-A0A5P8E5J5-F1
#
_entry.id   AF-A0A5P8E5J5-F1
#
_cell.length_a   1.000
_cell.length_b   1.000
_cell.length_c   1.000
_cell.angle_alpha   90.00
_cell.angle_beta   90.00
_cell.angle_gamma   90.00
#
_symmetry.space_group_name_H-M   'P 1'
#
loop_
_entity.id
_entity.type
_entity.pdbx_description
1 polymer ?
#
loop_
_entity_poly.entity_id
_entity_poly.type
_entity_poly.pdbx_seq_one_letter_code
_entity_poly.pdbx_strand_id
1 'polypeptide(L)' 'MDSKHLNRIKVALAEKEKTNKWLAEQLGKDQATISKWVTNTTQPNLEMLLQIAKVLEVNVNELVRPLE' A
#
# COMPACT_ATOMS: atom_id res chain seq x y z
N MET A 1 0.64 16.75 -15.41
CA MET A 1 0.11 16.52 -14.05
C MET A 1 0.86 15.32 -13.52
N ASP A 2 1.98 15.61 -12.88
CA ASP A 2 2.90 14.63 -12.34
C ASP A 2 2.12 13.65 -11.47
N SER A 3 2.16 12.37 -11.85
CA SER A 3 1.56 11.26 -11.13
C SER A 3 2.22 11.17 -9.75
N LYS A 4 1.81 12.04 -8.83
CA LYS A 4 2.28 12.06 -7.45
C LYS A 4 2.03 10.67 -6.90
N HIS A 5 3.10 9.95 -6.60
CA HIS A 5 3.04 8.65 -5.95
C HIS A 5 2.51 8.85 -4.52
N LEU A 6 1.20 9.02 -4.37
CA LEU A 6 0.54 9.40 -3.11
C LEU A 6 0.79 8.39 -2.01
N ASN A 7 0.68 7.09 -2.33
CA ASN A 7 0.94 6.03 -1.39
C ASN A 7 2.39 5.51 -1.49
N ARG A 8 2.88 4.98 -0.38
CA ARG A 8 4.22 4.42 -0.20
C ARG A 8 4.19 2.91 0.09
N ILE A 9 3.13 2.21 -0.32
CA ILE A 9 2.92 0.79 -0.01
C ILE A 9 4.08 -0.07 -0.51
N LYS A 10 4.64 0.24 -1.69
CA LYS A 10 5.83 -0.44 -2.22
C LYS A 10 7.01 -0.39 -1.25
N VAL A 11 7.24 0.77 -0.65
CA VAL A 11 8.37 1.00 0.27
C VAL A 11 8.11 0.24 1.57
N ALA A 12 6.92 0.38 2.15
CA ALA A 12 6.54 -0.33 3.37
C ALA A 12 6.61 -1.86 3.21
N LEU A 13 6.22 -2.41 2.04
CA LEU A 13 6.38 -3.83 1.74
C LEU A 13 7.85 -4.25 1.69
N ALA A 14 8.71 -3.44 1.07
CA ALA A 14 10.15 -3.71 1.02
C ALA A 14 10.81 -3.65 2.40
N GLU A 15 10.46 -2.66 3.22
CA GLU A 15 10.98 -2.50 4.59
C GLU A 15 10.56 -3.66 5.51
N LYS A 16 9.40 -4.28 5.26
CA LYS A 16 8.90 -5.43 6.01
C LYS A 16 9.25 -6.78 5.35
N GLU A 17 10.01 -6.77 4.27
CA GLU A 17 10.38 -7.94 3.47
C GLU A 17 9.15 -8.78 3.05
N LYS A 18 8.05 -8.11 2.71
CA LYS A 18 6.79 -8.73 2.28
C LYS A 18 6.57 -8.59 0.78
N THR A 19 5.85 -9.55 0.21
CA THR A 19 5.54 -9.56 -1.22
C THR A 19 4.12 -9.07 -1.49
N ASN A 20 3.85 -8.63 -2.72
CA ASN A 20 2.49 -8.30 -3.16
C ASN A 20 1.52 -9.49 -3.01
N LYS A 21 2.02 -10.72 -3.23
CA LYS A 21 1.24 -11.95 -3.05
C LYS A 21 0.85 -12.13 -1.58
N TRP A 22 1.80 -11.96 -0.67
CA TRP A 22 1.54 -12.05 0.77
C TRP A 22 0.49 -11.03 1.21
N LEU A 23 0.60 -9.76 0.78
CA LEU A 23 -0.38 -8.72 1.13
C LEU A 23 -1.77 -9.02 0.56
N ALA A 24 -1.83 -9.59 -0.64
CA ALA A 24 -3.06 -10.04 -1.28
C ALA A 24 -3.76 -11.13 -0.45
N GLU A 25 -2.99 -12.11 0.03
CA GLU A 25 -3.47 -13.18 0.91
C GLU A 25 -3.97 -12.64 2.26
N GLN A 26 -3.23 -11.71 2.90
CA GLN A 26 -3.64 -11.12 4.18
C GLN A 26 -4.93 -10.30 4.09
N LEU A 27 -5.19 -9.68 2.93
CA LEU A 27 -6.33 -8.81 2.73
C LEU A 27 -7.49 -9.49 1.98
N GLY A 28 -7.33 -10.75 1.59
CA GLY A 28 -8.31 -11.48 0.78
C GLY A 28 -8.62 -10.78 -0.55
N LYS A 29 -7.61 -10.20 -1.19
CA LYS A 29 -7.73 -9.47 -2.47
C LYS A 29 -6.93 -10.14 -3.57
N ASP A 30 -7.27 -9.83 -4.81
CA ASP A 30 -6.47 -10.21 -5.97
C ASP A 30 -5.11 -9.51 -5.98
N GLN A 31 -4.07 -10.26 -6.36
CA GLN A 31 -2.71 -9.74 -6.53
C GLN A 31 -2.66 -8.59 -7.55
N ALA A 32 -3.52 -8.60 -8.57
CA ALA A 32 -3.63 -7.52 -9.55
C ALA A 32 -4.08 -6.20 -8.90
N THR A 33 -4.98 -6.25 -7.92
CA THR A 33 -5.44 -5.07 -7.18
C THR A 33 -4.32 -4.51 -6.31
N ILE A 34 -3.62 -5.37 -5.57
CA ILE A 34 -2.45 -4.96 -4.78
C ILE A 34 -1.38 -4.34 -5.67
N SER A 35 -1.11 -4.94 -6.84
CA SER A 35 -0.13 -4.45 -7.79
C SER A 35 -0.45 -3.01 -8.22
N LYS A 36 -1.71 -2.71 -8.56
CA LYS A 36 -2.14 -1.34 -8.92
C LYS A 36 -1.94 -0.34 -7.79
N TRP A 37 -2.13 -0.74 -6.53
CA TRP A 37 -1.85 0.14 -5.38
C TRP A 37 -0.35 0.39 -5.21
N VAL A 38 0.45 -0.68 -5.27
CA VAL A 38 1.91 -0.63 -5.16
C VAL A 38 2.54 0.23 -6.26
N THR A 39 2.01 0.17 -7.49
CA THR A 39 2.45 1.01 -8.63
C THR A 39 1.79 2.38 -8.64
N ASN A 40 0.96 2.72 -7.65
CA ASN A 40 0.19 3.97 -7.59
C ASN A 40 -0.72 4.21 -8.81
N THR A 41 -1.03 3.16 -9.59
CA THR A 41 -1.97 3.21 -10.72
C THR A 41 -3.39 3.51 -10.23
N THR A 42 -3.76 2.92 -9.10
CA THR A 42 -4.97 3.27 -8.36
C THR A 42 -4.59 3.44 -6.90
N GLN A 43 -5.40 4.21 -6.16
CA GLN A 43 -5.21 4.37 -4.73
C GLN A 43 -6.14 3.41 -3.97
N PRO A 44 -5.68 2.79 -2.88
CA PRO A 44 -6.60 2.16 -1.94
C PRO A 44 -7.47 3.24 -1.30
N ASN A 45 -8.71 2.88 -0.96
CA ASN A 45 -9.53 3.76 -0.12
C ASN A 45 -8.97 3.79 1.32
N LEU A 46 -9.51 4.68 2.16
CA LEU A 46 -9.01 4.87 3.51
C LEU A 46 -9.11 3.60 4.36
N GLU A 47 -10.23 2.87 4.28
CA GLU A 47 -10.42 1.60 5.00
C GLU A 47 -9.32 0.59 4.65
N MET A 48 -9.04 0.44 3.36
CA MET A 48 -8.01 -0.46 2.87
C MET A 48 -6.60 -0.03 3.29
N LEU A 49 -6.32 1.27 3.26
CA LEU A 49 -5.06 1.83 3.74
C LEU A 49 -4.82 1.50 5.23
N LEU A 50 -5.87 1.63 6.07
CA LEU A 50 -5.83 1.28 7.48
C LEU A 50 -5.60 -0.23 7.68
N GLN A 51 -6.25 -1.08 6.87
CA GLN A 51 -6.00 -2.53 6.93
C GLN A 51 -4.56 -2.88 6.53
N ILE A 52 -4.02 -2.25 5.49
CA ILE A 52 -2.62 -2.43 5.08
C ILE A 52 -1.68 -2.01 6.22
N ALA A 53 -1.92 -0.88 6.86
CA ALA A 53 -1.12 -0.41 7.99
C ALA A 53 -1.13 -1.40 9.16
N LYS A 54 -2.32 -1.94 9.47
CA LYS A 54 -2.49 -2.96 10.51
C LYS A 54 -1.74 -4.25 10.18
N VAL A 55 -1.85 -4.74 8.95
CA VAL A 55 -1.21 -5.99 8.49
C VAL A 55 0.31 -5.85 8.43
N LEU A 56 0.82 -4.68 8.02
CA LEU A 56 2.25 -4.40 7.97
C LEU A 56 2.84 -3.97 9.31
N GLU A 57 2.00 -3.76 10.33
CA GLU A 57 2.41 -3.24 11.65
C GLU A 57 3.22 -1.94 11.51
N VAL A 58 2.65 -0.98 10.78
CA VAL A 58 3.20 0.37 10.57
C VAL A 58 2.14 1.42 10.89
N ASN A 59 2.57 2.66 11.10
CA ASN A 59 1.63 3.76 11.21
C ASN A 59 1.04 4.08 9.82
N VAL A 60 -0.26 4.38 9.76
CA VAL A 60 -0.93 4.74 8.49
C VAL A 60 -0.27 5.95 7.79
N ASN A 61 0.33 6.86 8.55
CA ASN A 61 1.06 8.00 8.00
C ASN A 61 2.33 7.58 7.24
N GLU A 62 2.89 6.41 7.53
CA GLU A 62 4.06 5.88 6.80
C GLU A 62 3.67 5.38 5.39
N LEU A 63 2.38 5.07 5.19
CA LEU A 63 1.86 4.60 3.90
C LEU A 63 1.50 5.73 2.94
N VAL A 64 1.54 6.99 3.38
CA VAL A 64 1.21 8.16 2.57
C VAL A 64 2.38 9.13 2.51
N ARG A 65 2.49 9.88 1.41
CA ARG A 65 3.44 10.99 1.35
C ARG A 65 2.82 12.23 2.00
N PRO A 66 3.58 12.96 2.84
CA PRO A 66 3.13 14.26 3.31
C PRO A 66 2.91 15.20 2.13
N LEU A 67 1.94 16.10 2.26
CA LEU A 67 1.77 17.20 1.30
C LEU A 67 2.90 18.21 1.54
N GLU A 68 3.62 18.55 0.46
CA GLU A 68 4.49 19.73 0.40
C GLU A 68 3.63 21.00 0.25
#